data_AF-A0A519EPU6-F1
#
_entry.id   AF-A0A519EPU6-F1
#
_cell.length_a   1.000
_cell.length_b   1.000
_cell.length_c   1.000
_cell.angle_alpha   90.00
_cell.angle_beta   90.00
_cell.angle_gamma   90.00
#
_symmetry.space_group_name_H-M   'P 1'
#
loop_
_entity.id
_entity.type
_entity.pdbx_description
1 polymer ?
#
loop_
_entity_poly.entity_id
_entity_poly.type
_entity_poly.pdbx_seq_one_letter_code
_entity_poly.pdbx_strand_id
1 'polypeptide(L)'
;MAHLSDGLAFFAERVFRQGTGIRPGKIMKFVVIQELGDRWVWELRSADGQPVCRSATAFTDREQVFRAIHAVRGKASGALVFDPLGTLYQGV
;
A
#
# COMPACT_ATOMS: atom_id res chain seq x y z
N MET A 1 -24.17 -16.01 -15.60
CA MET A 1 -22.82 -15.76 -15.06
C MET A 1 -22.93 -14.62 -14.07
N ALA A 2 -23.01 -14.94 -12.77
CA ALA A 2 -23.14 -13.95 -11.71
C ALA A 2 -21.76 -13.42 -11.32
N HIS A 3 -21.70 -12.10 -11.18
CA HIS A 3 -20.53 -11.27 -10.91
C HIS A 3 -20.04 -11.49 -9.47
N LEU A 4 -18.89 -12.14 -9.31
CA LEU A 4 -18.16 -12.22 -8.03
C LEU A 4 -17.32 -10.95 -7.86
N SER A 5 -17.92 -9.88 -7.33
CA SER A 5 -17.19 -8.67 -6.95
C SER A 5 -17.89 -7.90 -5.84
N ASP A 6 -18.13 -8.55 -4.69
CA ASP A 6 -18.75 -7.88 -3.53
C ASP A 6 -18.05 -8.16 -2.19
N GLY A 7 -16.86 -8.77 -2.22
CA GLY A 7 -16.13 -9.18 -0.99
C GLY A 7 -15.07 -8.20 -0.48
N LEU A 8 -14.60 -7.26 -1.30
CA LEU A 8 -13.46 -6.39 -0.98
C LEU A 8 -13.85 -4.97 -0.54
N ALA A 9 -15.10 -4.56 -0.77
CA ALA A 9 -15.60 -3.25 -0.38
C ALA A 9 -15.86 -3.13 1.14
N PHE A 10 -16.26 -4.22 1.79
CA PHE A 10 -16.74 -4.18 3.18
C PHE A 10 -15.62 -4.04 4.24
N PHE A 11 -14.39 -4.45 3.91
CA PHE A 11 -13.29 -4.44 4.90
C PHE A 11 -12.58 -3.08 5.00
N ALA A 12 -12.78 -2.18 4.04
CA ALA A 12 -12.13 -0.87 4.00
C ALA A 12 -12.85 0.21 4.82
N GLU A 13 -14.09 -0.04 5.24
CA GLU A 13 -14.96 0.99 5.83
C GLU A 13 -14.74 1.18 7.35
N ARG A 14 -14.16 0.19 8.04
CA ARG A 14 -14.11 0.19 9.52
C ARG A 14 -12.93 0.94 10.14
N VAL A 15 -12.00 1.48 9.35
CA VAL A 15 -10.77 2.11 9.88
C VAL A 15 -10.93 3.61 10.14
N PHE A 16 -11.97 4.28 9.62
CA PHE A 16 -11.97 5.73 9.53
C PHE A 16 -13.04 6.42 10.36
N ARG A 17 -12.92 6.38 11.70
CA ARG A 17 -13.75 7.25 12.55
C ARG A 17 -13.14 7.56 13.92
N GLN A 18 -12.14 8.44 13.95
CA GLN A 18 -11.95 9.42 15.03
C GLN A 18 -11.20 10.63 14.49
N GLY A 19 -11.74 11.84 14.71
CA GLY A 19 -11.28 13.09 14.12
C GLY A 19 -10.38 13.94 15.02
N THR A 20 -9.75 14.96 14.40
CA THR A 20 -9.51 16.34 14.89
C THR A 20 -8.66 17.10 13.86
N GLY A 21 -8.84 18.43 13.78
CA GLY A 21 -8.31 19.30 12.72
C GLY A 21 -6.78 19.48 12.70
N ILE A 22 -6.11 18.64 11.91
CA ILE A 22 -4.78 18.86 11.33
C ILE A 22 -5.00 18.90 9.81
N ARG A 23 -4.32 19.76 9.03
CA ARG A 23 -4.37 19.70 7.55
C ARG A 23 -4.31 18.22 7.18
N PRO A 24 -5.34 17.61 6.57
CA PRO A 24 -5.48 16.16 6.61
C PRO A 24 -4.18 15.55 6.12
N GLY A 25 -3.41 14.97 7.05
CA GLY A 25 -2.14 14.34 6.74
C GLY A 25 -2.47 13.33 5.67
N LYS A 26 -1.83 13.43 4.50
CA LYS A 26 -2.19 12.66 3.32
C LYS A 26 -2.34 11.20 3.71
N ILE A 27 -3.58 10.70 3.76
CA ILE A 27 -3.87 9.35 4.22
C ILE A 27 -3.35 8.41 3.14
N MET A 28 -2.46 7.50 3.54
CA MET A 28 -1.92 6.49 2.65
C MET A 28 -2.48 5.13 3.03
N LYS A 29 -2.87 4.33 2.03
CA LYS A 29 -3.35 2.97 2.23
C LYS A 29 -2.68 2.00 1.28
N PHE A 30 -2.37 0.82 1.79
CA PHE A 30 -1.98 -0.32 0.95
C PHE A 30 -3.23 -0.95 0.35
N VAL A 31 -3.20 -1.14 -0.97
CA VAL A 31 -4.24 -1.82 -1.73
C VAL A 31 -3.63 -3.06 -2.36
N VAL A 32 -4.24 -4.21 -2.09
CA VAL A 32 -3.85 -5.50 -2.70
C VAL A 32 -4.69 -5.70 -3.95
N ILE A 33 -4.02 -5.97 -5.07
CA ILE A 33 -4.64 -6.11 -6.39
C ILE A 33 -4.28 -7.49 -6.93
N GLN A 34 -5.28 -8.21 -7.44
CA GLN A 34 -5.07 -9.43 -8.21
C GLN A 34 -4.95 -9.06 -9.70
N GLU A 35 -3.85 -9.45 -10.31
CA GLU A 35 -3.57 -9.31 -11.74
C GLU A 35 -3.94 -10.58 -12.51
N LEU A 36 -3.86 -10.49 -13.84
CA LEU A 36 -3.98 -11.65 -14.73
C LEU A 36 -2.93 -12.72 -14.36
N GLY A 37 -3.36 -13.99 -14.39
CA GLY A 37 -2.48 -15.13 -14.07
C GLY A 37 -2.34 -15.42 -12.57
N ASP A 38 -3.35 -15.06 -11.76
CA ASP A 38 -3.38 -15.30 -10.32
C ASP A 38 -2.17 -14.74 -9.56
N ARG A 39 -1.65 -13.63 -10.08
CA ARG A 39 -0.58 -12.88 -9.46
C ARG A 39 -1.15 -11.78 -8.60
N TRP A 40 -0.49 -11.51 -7.49
CA TRP A 40 -0.90 -10.52 -6.52
C TRP A 40 0.16 -9.43 -6.43
N VAL A 41 -0.25 -8.17 -6.47
CA VAL A 41 0.61 -7.01 -6.26
C VAL A 41 0.04 -6.13 -5.17
N TRP A 42 0.87 -5.29 -4.57
CA TRP A 42 0.39 -4.23 -3.69
C TRP A 42 0.73 -2.86 -4.25
N GLU A 43 -0.13 -1.89 -3.97
CA GLU A 43 0.10 -0.47 -4.25
C GLU A 43 -0.11 0.34 -2.98
N LEU A 44 0.72 1.37 -2.79
CA LEU A 44 0.46 2.42 -1.82
C LEU A 44 -0.27 3.55 -2.54
N ARG A 45 -1.48 3.89 -2.08
CA ARG A 45 -2.32 4.92 -2.69
C ARG A 45 -2.61 6.06 -1.73
N SER A 46 -2.65 7.27 -2.28
CA SER A 46 -3.17 8.47 -1.60
C SER A 46 -4.66 8.34 -1.30
N ALA A 47 -5.17 9.22 -0.45
CA ALA A 47 -6.60 9.38 -0.18
C ALA A 47 -7.40 9.59 -1.47
N ASP A 48 -6.82 10.32 -2.43
CA ASP A 48 -7.40 10.61 -3.76
C ASP A 48 -7.39 9.39 -4.70
N GLY A 49 -6.89 8.24 -4.23
CA GLY A 49 -6.83 6.99 -5.00
C GLY A 49 -5.63 6.88 -5.94
N GLN A 50 -4.81 7.92 -6.05
CA GLN A 50 -3.61 7.93 -6.90
C GLN A 50 -2.52 7.00 -6.36
N PRO A 51 -1.94 6.11 -7.19
CA PRO A 51 -0.83 5.26 -6.79
C PRO A 51 0.45 6.08 -6.64
N VAL A 52 1.12 5.92 -5.50
CA VAL A 52 2.39 6.58 -5.17
C VAL A 52 3.55 5.58 -5.26
N CYS A 53 3.29 4.32 -4.95
CA CYS A 53 4.25 3.24 -5.04
C CYS A 53 3.55 1.92 -5.38
N ARG A 54 4.28 1.00 -5.99
CA ARG A 54 3.83 -0.35 -6.34
C ARG A 54 4.92 -1.35 -6.00
N SER A 55 4.52 -2.57 -5.66
CA SER A 55 5.45 -3.69 -5.51
C SER A 55 6.23 -3.93 -6.79
N ALA A 56 7.56 -4.02 -6.69
CA ALA A 56 8.42 -4.38 -7.83
C ALA A 56 8.24 -5.83 -8.29
N THR A 57 7.75 -6.71 -7.40
CA THR A 57 7.53 -8.13 -7.68
C THR A 57 6.07 -8.46 -7.45
N ALA A 58 5.49 -9.23 -8.37
CA ALA A 58 4.18 -9.84 -8.17
C ALA A 58 4.34 -11.19 -7.46
N PHE A 59 3.37 -11.55 -6.62
CA PHE A 59 3.40 -12.73 -5.76
C PHE A 59 2.40 -13.77 -6.27
N THR A 60 2.62 -15.06 -5.96
CA THR A 60 1.70 -16.13 -6.36
C THR A 60 0.55 -16.35 -5.39
N ASP A 61 0.62 -15.75 -4.20
CA ASP A 61 -0.36 -15.95 -3.14
C ASP A 61 -0.62 -14.65 -2.37
N ARG A 62 -1.84 -14.52 -1.87
CA ARG A 62 -2.32 -13.32 -1.18
C ARG A 62 -1.62 -13.11 0.17
N GLU A 63 -1.29 -14.16 0.91
CA GLU A 63 -0.59 -14.02 2.19
C GLU A 63 0.83 -13.51 2.01
N GLN A 64 1.50 -13.91 0.93
CA GLN A 64 2.83 -13.40 0.59
C GLN A 64 2.81 -11.88 0.40
N VAL A 65 1.76 -11.35 -0.24
CA VAL A 65 1.58 -9.89 -0.37
C VAL A 65 1.42 -9.22 0.98
N PHE A 66 0.60 -9.76 1.88
CA PHE A 66 0.42 -9.18 3.20
C PHE A 66 1.72 -9.20 4.01
N ARG A 67 2.48 -10.30 3.97
CA ARG A 67 3.82 -10.37 4.60
C ARG A 67 4.75 -9.30 4.04
N ALA A 68 4.76 -9.08 2.72
CA ALA A 68 5.54 -8.03 2.09
C ALA A 68 5.12 -6.63 2.56
N ILE A 69 3.82 -6.35 2.63
CA ILE A 69 3.29 -5.07 3.16
C ILE A 69 3.72 -4.86 4.61
N HIS A 70 3.62 -5.89 5.46
CA HIS A 70 4.07 -5.81 6.85
C HIS A 70 5.57 -5.50 6.97
N ALA A 71 6.40 -6.14 6.14
CA ALA A 71 7.82 -5.89 6.11
C ALA A 71 8.14 -4.44 5.67
N VAL A 72 7.49 -3.95 4.61
CA VAL A 72 7.65 -2.56 4.16
C VAL A 72 7.22 -1.59 5.24
N ARG A 73 6.04 -1.77 5.84
CA ARG A 73 5.54 -0.89 6.89
C ARG A 73 6.45 -0.85 8.12
N GLY A 74 7.01 -2.01 8.51
CA GLY A 74 7.92 -2.11 9.66
C GLY A 74 9.31 -1.55 9.41
N LYS A 75 9.80 -1.60 8.16
CA LYS A 75 11.15 -1.12 7.80
C LYS A 75 11.17 0.32 7.31
N ALA A 76 10.12 0.77 6.62
CA ALA A 76 10.10 2.06 5.94
C ALA A 76 10.17 3.25 6.90
N SER A 77 9.58 3.15 8.10
CA SER A 77 9.57 4.25 9.06
C SER A 77 10.95 4.66 9.58
N GLY A 78 11.97 3.80 9.44
CA GLY A 78 13.35 4.10 9.82
C GLY A 78 14.35 3.89 8.69
N ALA A 79 13.88 3.76 7.44
CA ALA A 79 14.74 3.54 6.29
C ALA A 79 15.46 4.83 5.90
N LEU A 80 16.75 4.73 5.64
CA LEU A 80 17.53 5.82 5.05
C LEU A 80 17.21 5.93 3.55
N VAL A 81 17.14 7.16 3.05
CA VAL A 81 16.92 7.45 1.64
C VAL A 81 18.25 7.81 1.01
N PHE A 82 18.59 7.18 -0.10
CA PHE A 82 19.80 7.47 -0.87
C PHE A 82 19.39 7.97 -2.26
N ASP A 83 20.19 8.86 -2.83
CA ASP A 83 20.09 9.20 -4.24
C ASP A 83 20.62 8.03 -5.11
N PRO A 84 20.42 8.06 -6.44
CA PRO A 84 20.91 7.01 -7.34
C PRO A 84 22.45 6.86 -7.37
N LEU A 85 23.20 7.87 -6.89
CA LEU A 85 24.66 7.84 -6.81
C LEU A 85 25.16 7.28 -5.47
N GLY A 86 24.25 6.96 -4.54
CA GLY A 86 24.56 6.42 -3.22
C GLY A 86 24.78 7.47 -2.14
N THR A 87 24.50 8.75 -2.41
CA THR A 87 24.57 9.80 -1.41
C THR A 87 23.36 9.72 -0.48
N LEU A 88 23.59 9.74 0.83
CA LEU A 88 22.50 9.79 1.80
C LEU A 88 21.74 11.12 1.67
N TYR A 89 20.44 11.02 1.43
CA TYR A 89 19.52 12.16 1.37
C TYR A 89 19.00 12.47 2.78
N GLN A 90 19.45 13.59 3.36
CA GLN A 90 19.12 13.99 4.74
C GLN A 90 17.78 14.75 4.89
N GLY A 91 16.99 14.88 3.81
CA GLY A 91 15.80 15.73 3.76
C GLY A 91 14.48 15.04 4.12
N VAL A 92 14.49 13.99 4.94
CA VAL A 92 13.29 13.18 5.27
C VAL A 92 12.98 13.25 6.76
#